data_AF-Q4SW70-F1
#
_entry.id   AF-Q4SW70-F1
#
_cell.length_a   1.000
_cell.length_b   1.000
_cell.length_c   1.000
_cell.angle_alpha   90.00
_cell.angle_beta   90.00
_cell.angle_gamma   90.00
#
_symmetry.space_group_name_H-M   'P 1'
#
loop_
_entity.id
_entity.type
_entity.pdbx_description
1 polymer ?
#
loop_
_entity_poly.entity_id
_entity_poly.type
_entity_poly.pdbx_seq_one_letter_code
_entity_poly.pdbx_strand_id
1 'polypeptide(L)'
;MASRKRPSDAVPTSSDGFSTPKKTALAVRRQDFPQWGEEETCQYLRKEGFGEWQEAFREREIDGARLRSLRDADLEQMGIRCPDERLRLLRSLRKLWQISAEPCKVFNDPIHGHIELHPLLIKIIDTPQFQRLRNIKQLGGTYFVFPGASHNRFEHSIGVCHLAGQLVRSLEERQPDLRISPRDILCVQIAGLCHDLGHGPFSHMFDRMFIPKARPGRAWQHEHASLAMFDHLVQANGLEQVMEQHGLELPEDLDFIKEQIAGPLNNGASHHGQWPYKGRSPGQSFLYEIVANKKNGIDVDKWDYFSRDCYHLGIQNIFDHKRFLKFARVCDVNGEKYICTRDKEVGNLYDMFHMRNCLHRRAYQHPVGNIIETMITEAFLKADKHIQIKGSGGKTCSLSTAIDDMEAYTKLTDQVFERILHSSASELAEARQILHNVVCRRLYKYLGQTQP
;
A
#
# COMPACT_ATOMS: atom_id res chain seq x y z
N MET A 1 0.25 -30.01 -45.42
CA MET A 1 -0.01 -28.58 -45.72
C MET A 1 1.26 -27.80 -45.41
N ALA A 2 1.76 -27.06 -46.39
CA ALA A 2 3.11 -26.51 -46.42
C ALA A 2 3.36 -25.44 -45.33
N SER A 3 4.54 -25.57 -44.72
CA SER A 3 5.23 -24.58 -43.89
C SER A 3 5.24 -23.20 -44.55
N ARG A 4 4.59 -22.21 -43.94
CA ARG A 4 4.84 -20.79 -44.21
C ARG A 4 5.97 -20.29 -43.31
N LYS A 5 7.22 -20.55 -43.70
CA LYS A 5 8.37 -19.77 -43.24
C LYS A 5 8.32 -18.40 -43.94
N ARG A 6 8.42 -17.30 -43.19
CA ARG A 6 8.67 -15.96 -43.76
C ARG A 6 10.09 -15.95 -44.36
N PRO A 7 10.31 -15.35 -45.54
CA PRO A 7 11.67 -15.11 -46.01
C PRO A 7 12.30 -14.02 -45.13
N SER A 8 13.43 -14.34 -44.50
CA SER A 8 14.38 -13.32 -44.06
C SER A 8 15.18 -12.92 -45.29
N ASP A 9 14.99 -11.71 -45.79
CA ASP A 9 15.99 -10.92 -46.51
C ASP A 9 15.31 -9.63 -47.02
N ALA A 10 15.28 -8.63 -46.15
CA ALA A 10 15.09 -7.24 -46.54
C ALA A 10 15.76 -6.36 -45.49
N VAL A 11 16.99 -5.93 -45.78
CA VAL A 11 17.67 -4.85 -45.07
C VAL A 11 16.85 -3.58 -45.31
N PRO A 12 16.38 -2.84 -44.28
CA PRO A 12 15.64 -1.61 -44.51
C PRO A 12 16.61 -0.53 -45.00
N THR A 13 16.38 -0.02 -46.21
CA THR A 13 16.98 1.20 -46.72
C THR A 13 16.53 2.41 -45.89
N SER A 14 17.48 3.24 -45.51
CA SER A 14 17.30 4.43 -44.67
C SER A 14 16.59 5.59 -45.41
N SER A 15 15.29 5.49 -45.67
CA SER A 15 14.53 6.64 -46.21
C SER A 15 13.04 6.71 -45.90
N ASP A 16 12.47 5.83 -45.06
CA ASP A 16 11.06 5.97 -44.66
C ASP A 16 10.93 6.95 -43.48
N GLY A 17 10.65 8.21 -43.83
CA GLY A 17 10.52 9.36 -42.94
C GLY A 17 9.26 9.33 -42.07
N PHE A 18 9.20 8.41 -41.10
CA PHE A 18 8.34 8.57 -39.92
C PHE A 18 9.14 9.22 -38.79
N SER A 19 9.06 10.55 -38.70
CA SER A 19 9.55 11.27 -37.53
C SER A 19 8.50 11.19 -36.43
N THR A 20 8.81 10.53 -35.32
CA THR A 20 8.07 10.72 -34.07
C THR A 20 8.04 12.22 -33.76
N PRO A 21 6.90 12.83 -33.39
CA PRO A 21 6.86 14.25 -33.08
C PRO A 21 7.91 14.57 -32.02
N LYS A 22 8.94 15.33 -32.40
CA LYS A 22 9.86 15.90 -31.41
C LYS A 22 9.00 16.78 -30.52
N LYS A 23 8.99 16.46 -29.22
CA LYS A 23 8.35 17.26 -28.19
C LYS A 23 9.06 18.61 -28.18
N THR A 24 8.50 19.59 -28.90
CA THR A 24 8.98 20.97 -28.89
C THR A 24 8.61 21.57 -27.55
N ALA A 25 9.42 21.25 -26.53
CA ALA A 25 9.41 21.97 -25.28
C ALA A 25 10.03 23.34 -25.58
N LEU A 26 9.20 24.38 -25.69
CA LEU A 26 9.66 25.75 -25.53
C LEU A 26 10.19 25.86 -24.08
N ALA A 27 11.48 25.61 -23.92
CA ALA A 27 12.16 25.56 -22.64
C ALA A 27 12.55 26.97 -22.21
N VAL A 28 11.69 27.60 -21.41
CA VAL A 28 12.21 28.16 -20.16
C VAL A 28 12.21 26.98 -19.19
N ARG A 29 13.40 26.47 -18.83
CA ARG A 29 13.52 25.36 -17.88
C ARG A 29 12.92 25.80 -16.54
N ARG A 30 11.65 25.44 -16.31
CA ARG A 30 10.95 25.58 -15.01
C ARG A 30 11.49 24.63 -13.93
N GLN A 31 12.58 23.90 -14.22
CA GLN A 31 13.13 22.79 -13.41
C GLN A 31 14.16 23.23 -12.36
N ASP A 32 14.66 24.47 -12.41
CA ASP A 32 15.72 24.96 -11.52
C ASP A 32 15.20 25.97 -10.48
N PHE A 33 13.89 26.02 -10.22
CA PHE A 33 13.34 27.02 -9.30
C PHE A 33 13.95 27.00 -7.89
N PRO A 34 14.37 25.86 -7.30
CA PRO A 34 15.05 25.88 -5.99
C PRO A 34 16.43 26.55 -6.02
N GLN A 35 17.02 26.74 -7.21
CA GLN A 35 18.30 27.42 -7.42
C GLN A 35 18.12 28.90 -7.80
N TRP A 36 16.87 29.38 -7.87
CA TRP A 36 16.60 30.77 -8.18
C TRP A 36 17.12 31.69 -7.09
N GLY A 37 17.88 32.70 -7.48
CA GLY A 37 18.16 33.84 -6.62
C GLY A 37 16.96 34.78 -6.54
N GLU A 38 17.20 35.95 -5.96
CA GLU A 38 16.17 36.98 -5.79
C GLU A 38 15.62 37.49 -7.13
N GLU A 39 16.47 37.63 -8.15
CA GLU A 39 16.08 38.22 -9.42
C GLU A 39 15.22 37.27 -10.26
N GLU A 40 15.55 35.98 -10.29
CA GLU A 40 14.73 34.95 -10.95
C GLU A 40 13.37 34.80 -10.25
N THR A 41 13.35 34.87 -8.92
CA THR A 41 12.11 34.88 -8.11
C THR A 41 11.25 36.10 -8.44
N CYS A 42 11.85 37.28 -8.52
CA CYS A 42 11.15 38.50 -8.94
C CYS A 42 10.62 38.36 -10.38
N GLN A 43 11.43 37.84 -11.31
CA GLN A 43 11.02 37.64 -12.70
C GLN A 43 9.79 36.73 -12.81
N TYR A 44 9.71 35.69 -11.98
CA TYR A 44 8.54 34.83 -11.88
C TYR A 44 7.30 35.59 -11.39
N LEU A 45 7.40 36.36 -10.31
CA LEU A 45 6.30 37.15 -9.77
C LEU A 45 5.74 38.12 -10.83
N ARG A 46 6.62 38.81 -11.57
CA ARG A 46 6.23 39.68 -12.70
C ARG A 46 5.41 38.92 -13.75
N LYS A 47 5.87 37.73 -14.13
CA LYS A 47 5.24 36.91 -15.16
C LYS A 47 3.85 36.40 -14.77
N GLU A 48 3.64 36.07 -13.51
CA GLU A 48 2.35 35.54 -13.02
C GLU A 48 1.39 36.64 -12.53
N GLY A 49 1.75 37.91 -12.71
CA GLY A 49 0.89 39.06 -12.39
C GLY A 49 0.98 39.55 -10.94
N PHE A 50 2.06 39.21 -10.23
CA PHE A 50 2.35 39.61 -8.84
C PHE A 50 3.55 40.54 -8.74
N GLY A 51 3.84 41.31 -9.80
CA GLY A 51 5.02 42.17 -9.88
C GLY A 51 5.07 43.29 -8.83
N GLU A 52 3.93 43.70 -8.30
CA GLU A 52 3.82 44.71 -7.24
C GLU A 52 4.41 44.25 -5.89
N TRP A 53 4.56 42.93 -5.68
CA TRP A 53 5.07 42.36 -4.44
C TRP A 53 6.57 42.04 -4.48
N GLN A 54 7.28 42.45 -5.54
CA GLN A 54 8.71 42.13 -5.71
C GLN A 54 9.58 42.68 -4.57
N GLU A 55 9.33 43.91 -4.14
CA GLU A 55 10.12 44.53 -3.07
C GLU A 55 9.91 43.79 -1.75
N ALA A 56 8.67 43.37 -1.44
CA ALA A 56 8.38 42.57 -0.25
C ALA A 56 9.11 41.21 -0.26
N PHE A 57 9.27 40.58 -1.43
CA PHE A 57 10.04 39.34 -1.57
C PHE A 57 11.55 39.58 -1.47
N ARG A 58 12.04 40.73 -1.98
CA ARG A 58 13.45 41.11 -1.93
C ARG A 58 13.91 41.54 -0.54
N GLU A 59 13.13 42.37 0.17
CA GLU A 59 13.41 42.80 1.55
C GLU A 59 13.52 41.63 2.52
N ARG A 60 12.83 40.53 2.21
CA ARG A 60 12.81 39.31 3.02
C ARG A 60 13.78 38.24 2.51
N GLU A 61 14.59 38.54 1.49
CA GLU A 61 15.57 37.63 0.87
C GLU A 61 14.93 36.27 0.50
N ILE A 62 13.75 36.32 -0.13
CA ILE A 62 13.02 35.11 -0.52
C ILE A 62 13.55 34.62 -1.86
N ASP A 63 14.40 33.60 -1.77
CA ASP A 63 14.91 32.84 -2.90
C ASP A 63 13.98 31.69 -3.30
N GLY A 64 14.37 31.00 -4.37
CA GLY A 64 13.67 29.86 -4.92
C GLY A 64 13.41 28.71 -3.94
N ALA A 65 14.31 28.49 -2.98
CA ALA A 65 14.17 27.47 -1.95
C ALA A 65 13.10 27.89 -0.92
N ARG A 66 13.10 29.16 -0.50
CA ARG A 66 12.16 29.71 0.48
C ARG A 66 10.75 29.92 -0.06
N LEU A 67 10.59 30.04 -1.38
CA LEU A 67 9.25 30.05 -2.01
C LEU A 67 8.39 28.87 -1.57
N ARG A 68 9.00 27.68 -1.38
CA ARG A 68 8.29 26.44 -1.01
C ARG A 68 7.72 26.46 0.41
N SER A 69 8.37 27.18 1.31
CA SER A 69 7.99 27.27 2.72
C SER A 69 6.96 28.37 3.01
N LEU A 70 6.55 29.15 2.01
CA LEU A 70 5.60 30.25 2.19
C LEU A 70 4.19 29.75 2.50
N ARG A 71 3.65 30.16 3.64
CA ARG A 71 2.26 29.94 4.06
C ARG A 71 1.48 31.24 3.97
N ASP A 72 0.14 31.13 4.10
CA ASP A 72 -0.75 32.30 4.07
C ASP A 72 -0.36 33.37 5.11
N ALA A 73 -0.01 32.94 6.33
CA ALA A 73 0.45 33.83 7.39
C ALA A 73 1.75 34.56 7.04
N ASP A 74 2.66 33.91 6.30
CA ASP A 74 3.92 34.51 5.90
C ASP A 74 3.66 35.62 4.85
N LEU A 75 2.76 35.37 3.89
CA LEU A 75 2.33 36.38 2.90
C LEU A 75 1.56 37.55 3.53
N GLU A 76 0.77 37.28 4.57
CA GLU A 76 0.09 38.31 5.34
C GLU A 76 1.09 39.22 6.07
N GLN A 77 2.13 38.64 6.69
CA GLN A 77 3.22 39.39 7.32
C GLN A 77 4.07 40.18 6.32
N MET A 78 4.10 39.77 5.05
CA MET A 78 4.74 40.49 3.96
C MET A 78 3.89 41.65 3.40
N GLY A 79 2.71 41.89 3.96
CA GLY A 79 1.86 43.02 3.58
C GLY A 79 0.78 42.70 2.54
N ILE A 80 0.67 41.44 2.08
CA ILE A 80 -0.39 41.01 1.16
C ILE A 80 -1.67 40.78 1.98
N ARG A 81 -2.45 41.85 2.21
CA ARG A 81 -3.60 41.82 3.13
C ARG A 81 -4.87 41.21 2.51
N CYS A 82 -4.97 41.19 1.19
CA CYS A 82 -6.14 40.63 0.49
C CYS A 82 -6.07 39.09 0.48
N PRO A 83 -7.03 38.37 1.10
CA PRO A 83 -7.01 36.91 1.14
C PRO A 83 -7.05 36.26 -0.25
N ASP A 84 -7.80 36.85 -1.19
CA ASP A 84 -7.91 36.33 -2.56
C ASP A 84 -6.58 36.45 -3.32
N GLU A 85 -5.82 37.52 -3.10
CA GLU A 85 -4.49 37.71 -3.71
C GLU A 85 -3.47 36.74 -3.12
N ARG A 86 -3.46 36.55 -1.80
CA ARG A 86 -2.62 35.53 -1.14
C ARG A 86 -2.93 34.15 -1.68
N LEU A 87 -4.21 33.81 -1.82
CA LEU A 87 -4.63 32.53 -2.36
C LEU A 87 -4.22 32.33 -3.83
N ARG A 88 -4.34 33.38 -4.66
CA ARG A 88 -3.89 33.38 -6.06
C ARG A 88 -2.38 33.25 -6.17
N LEU A 89 -1.62 33.91 -5.30
CA LEU A 89 -0.16 33.83 -5.25
C LEU A 89 0.30 32.45 -4.78
N LEU A 90 -0.26 31.90 -3.70
CA LEU A 90 0.03 30.54 -3.25
C LEU A 90 -0.33 29.50 -4.31
N ARG A 91 -1.46 29.66 -5.01
CA ARG A 91 -1.81 28.81 -6.16
C ARG A 91 -0.79 28.93 -7.28
N SER A 92 -0.32 30.15 -7.57
CA SER A 92 0.73 30.39 -8.55
C SER A 92 2.04 29.72 -8.15
N LEU A 93 2.53 29.92 -6.93
CA LEU A 93 3.73 29.28 -6.39
C LEU A 93 3.61 27.76 -6.40
N ARG A 94 2.43 27.21 -6.11
CA ARG A 94 2.14 25.77 -6.27
C ARG A 94 2.31 25.29 -7.71
N LYS A 95 2.12 26.12 -8.73
CA LYS A 95 2.42 25.75 -10.13
C LYS A 95 3.91 25.52 -10.38
N LEU A 96 4.81 26.20 -9.65
CA LEU A 96 6.25 25.93 -9.71
C LEU A 96 6.55 24.51 -9.23
N TRP A 97 5.87 24.08 -8.16
CA TRP A 97 6.01 22.74 -7.59
C TRP A 97 5.28 21.68 -8.42
N GLN A 98 4.20 22.06 -9.12
CA GLN A 98 3.50 21.17 -10.06
C GLN A 98 4.34 20.83 -11.31
N ILE A 99 5.49 21.46 -11.54
CA ILE A 99 6.37 21.16 -12.69
C ILE A 99 7.68 20.51 -12.22
N SER A 100 7.52 19.44 -11.45
CA SER A 100 8.14 18.15 -11.80
C SER A 100 7.14 17.01 -11.58
N ALA A 101 5.86 17.20 -11.88
CA ALA A 101 4.86 16.14 -11.77
C ALA A 101 5.26 14.97 -12.69
N GLU A 102 6.03 14.03 -12.14
CA GLU A 102 6.12 12.69 -12.66
C GLU A 102 4.67 12.26 -12.95
N PRO A 103 4.37 11.83 -14.19
CA PRO A 103 3.00 11.49 -14.53
C PRO A 103 2.53 10.38 -13.60
N CYS A 104 1.25 10.39 -13.23
CA CYS A 104 0.64 9.25 -12.57
C CYS A 104 0.91 7.99 -13.41
N LYS A 105 1.30 6.90 -12.74
CA LYS A 105 1.53 5.62 -13.42
C LYS A 105 0.22 4.87 -13.44
N VAL A 106 -0.09 4.29 -14.60
CA VAL A 106 -1.31 3.50 -14.81
C VAL A 106 -0.96 2.01 -14.68
N PHE A 107 -1.66 1.31 -13.80
CA PHE A 107 -1.68 -0.16 -13.75
C PHE A 107 -2.95 -0.67 -14.44
N ASN A 108 -2.85 -1.81 -15.12
CA ASN A 108 -4.01 -2.54 -15.59
C ASN A 108 -4.26 -3.72 -14.64
N ASP A 109 -5.28 -3.61 -13.81
CA ASP A 109 -5.69 -4.63 -12.84
C ASP A 109 -6.97 -5.34 -13.34
N PRO A 110 -7.03 -6.69 -13.33
CA PRO A 110 -8.18 -7.42 -13.86
C PRO A 110 -9.47 -7.25 -13.05
N ILE A 111 -9.38 -6.78 -11.80
CA ILE A 111 -10.51 -6.56 -10.89
C ILE A 111 -11.02 -5.12 -11.03
N HIS A 112 -10.11 -4.15 -11.02
CA HIS A 112 -10.46 -2.73 -10.96
C HIS A 112 -10.31 -1.97 -12.28
N GLY A 113 -9.73 -2.59 -13.31
CA GLY A 113 -9.42 -1.96 -14.58
C GLY A 113 -8.17 -1.08 -14.49
N HIS A 114 -8.23 0.12 -15.06
CA HIS A 114 -7.11 1.06 -15.02
C HIS A 114 -7.03 1.76 -13.66
N ILE A 115 -5.91 1.55 -12.96
CA ILE A 115 -5.60 2.17 -11.67
C ILE A 115 -4.53 3.24 -11.90
N GLU A 116 -4.86 4.49 -11.61
CA GLU A 116 -3.91 5.60 -11.60
C GLU A 116 -3.32 5.79 -10.20
N LEU A 117 -1.99 5.80 -10.11
CA LEU A 117 -1.28 6.00 -8.85
C LEU A 117 -0.36 7.21 -8.91
N HIS A 118 -0.40 7.99 -7.82
CA HIS A 118 0.45 9.15 -7.58
C HIS A 118 1.95 8.75 -7.52
N PRO A 119 2.88 9.60 -8.00
CA PRO A 119 4.32 9.27 -8.04
C PRO A 119 4.93 8.83 -6.71
N LEU A 120 4.51 9.43 -5.58
CA LEU A 120 4.95 9.00 -4.25
C LEU A 120 4.62 7.51 -3.99
N LEU A 121 3.42 7.06 -4.39
CA LEU A 121 3.02 5.66 -4.25
C LEU A 121 3.90 4.76 -5.12
N ILE A 122 4.31 5.23 -6.30
CA ILE A 122 5.24 4.50 -7.18
C ILE A 122 6.62 4.36 -6.55
N LYS A 123 7.13 5.43 -5.94
CA LYS A 123 8.42 5.39 -5.22
C LYS A 123 8.38 4.41 -4.04
N ILE A 124 7.23 4.23 -3.37
CA ILE A 124 7.04 3.19 -2.34
C ILE A 124 6.95 1.80 -2.98
N ILE A 125 6.18 1.64 -4.06
CA ILE A 125 6.00 0.37 -4.78
C ILE A 125 7.34 -0.15 -5.31
N ASP A 126 8.15 0.72 -5.90
CA ASP A 126 9.41 0.37 -6.55
C ASP A 126 10.58 0.23 -5.54
N THR A 127 10.30 -0.35 -4.36
CA THR A 127 11.28 -0.70 -3.31
C THR A 127 11.38 -2.20 -3.10
N PRO A 128 12.52 -2.75 -2.65
CA PRO A 128 12.63 -4.18 -2.32
C PRO A 128 11.59 -4.66 -1.31
N GLN A 129 11.31 -3.83 -0.30
CA GLN A 129 10.38 -4.13 0.80
C GLN A 129 8.96 -4.39 0.31
N PHE A 130 8.51 -3.60 -0.68
CA PHE A 130 7.20 -3.77 -1.32
C PHE A 130 7.22 -4.81 -2.44
N GLN A 131 8.22 -4.80 -3.31
CA GLN A 131 8.32 -5.76 -4.43
C GLN A 131 8.39 -7.21 -3.95
N ARG A 132 8.86 -7.47 -2.72
CA ARG A 132 8.84 -8.83 -2.15
C ARG A 132 7.45 -9.46 -2.14
N LEU A 133 6.38 -8.65 -2.01
CA LEU A 133 4.99 -9.12 -1.96
C LEU A 133 4.56 -9.84 -3.23
N ARG A 134 5.31 -9.71 -4.34
CA ARG A 134 5.10 -10.49 -5.58
C ARG A 134 5.36 -11.98 -5.38
N ASN A 135 6.11 -12.34 -4.35
CA ASN A 135 6.56 -13.69 -4.06
C ASN A 135 5.88 -14.25 -2.80
N ILE A 136 4.69 -13.74 -2.44
CA ILE A 136 3.91 -14.19 -1.30
C ILE A 136 2.46 -14.42 -1.74
N LYS A 137 2.06 -15.68 -1.88
CA LYS A 137 0.73 -16.09 -2.33
C LYS A 137 -0.34 -15.57 -1.37
N GLN A 138 -1.37 -14.92 -1.91
CA GLN A 138 -2.48 -14.34 -1.13
C GLN A 138 -3.14 -15.41 -0.24
N LEU A 139 -3.45 -16.55 -0.85
CA LEU A 139 -4.16 -17.66 -0.22
C LEU A 139 -3.25 -18.81 0.21
N GLY A 140 -1.94 -18.58 0.29
CA GLY A 140 -0.97 -19.56 0.82
C GLY A 140 -1.11 -20.94 0.19
N GLY A 141 -1.34 -21.95 1.02
CA GLY A 141 -1.46 -23.35 0.61
C GLY A 141 -2.71 -23.66 -0.22
N THR A 142 -3.68 -22.76 -0.24
CA THR A 142 -4.91 -22.88 -1.05
C THR A 142 -4.60 -22.96 -2.55
N TYR A 143 -3.48 -22.38 -3.00
CA TYR A 143 -3.02 -22.50 -4.39
C TYR A 143 -2.83 -23.95 -4.83
N PHE A 144 -2.44 -24.85 -3.91
CA PHE A 144 -2.31 -26.29 -4.19
C PHE A 144 -3.66 -27.03 -4.25
N VAL A 145 -4.77 -26.34 -4.03
CA VAL A 145 -6.15 -26.88 -4.13
C VAL A 145 -6.89 -26.19 -5.26
N PHE A 146 -6.78 -24.86 -5.34
CA PHE A 146 -7.41 -24.02 -6.34
C PHE A 146 -6.32 -23.48 -7.28
N PRO A 147 -6.12 -24.08 -8.46
CA PRO A 147 -5.02 -23.70 -9.35
C PRO A 147 -5.14 -22.26 -9.88
N GLY A 148 -6.34 -21.68 -9.87
CA GLY A 148 -6.57 -20.26 -10.20
C GLY A 148 -6.06 -19.28 -9.14
N ALA A 149 -5.93 -19.70 -7.88
CA ALA A 149 -5.47 -18.89 -6.74
C ALA A 149 -3.95 -18.64 -6.75
N SER A 150 -3.45 -18.18 -7.89
CA SER A 150 -2.03 -17.94 -8.16
C SER A 150 -1.56 -16.54 -7.77
N HIS A 151 -2.50 -15.66 -7.43
CA HIS A 151 -2.27 -14.27 -7.06
C HIS A 151 -1.51 -14.12 -5.74
N ASN A 152 -0.83 -12.98 -5.63
CA ASN A 152 0.04 -12.62 -4.53
C ASN A 152 -0.45 -11.35 -3.82
N ARG A 153 0.14 -11.08 -2.66
CA ARG A 153 -0.16 -9.88 -1.85
C ARG A 153 0.09 -8.57 -2.61
N PHE A 154 1.02 -8.56 -3.56
CA PHE A 154 1.39 -7.36 -4.32
C PHE A 154 0.21 -6.69 -5.05
N GLU A 155 -0.50 -7.42 -5.91
CA GLU A 155 -1.62 -6.88 -6.66
C GLU A 155 -2.82 -6.56 -5.77
N HIS A 156 -3.00 -7.31 -4.69
CA HIS A 156 -3.99 -7.01 -3.65
C HIS A 156 -3.68 -5.67 -2.96
N SER A 157 -2.46 -5.44 -2.50
CA SER A 157 -2.05 -4.17 -1.88
C SER A 157 -2.24 -2.96 -2.80
N ILE A 158 -2.00 -3.10 -4.11
CA ILE A 158 -2.31 -2.05 -5.10
C ILE A 158 -3.83 -1.81 -5.20
N GLY A 159 -4.63 -2.87 -5.21
CA GLY A 159 -6.08 -2.78 -5.22
C GLY A 159 -6.65 -2.11 -3.97
N VAL A 160 -6.13 -2.44 -2.78
CA VAL A 160 -6.52 -1.78 -1.51
C VAL A 160 -6.13 -0.30 -1.53
N CYS A 161 -4.93 0.05 -2.00
CA CYS A 161 -4.53 1.44 -2.22
C CYS A 161 -5.51 2.20 -3.13
N HIS A 162 -5.96 1.57 -4.22
CA HIS A 162 -6.91 2.16 -5.15
C HIS A 162 -8.28 2.41 -4.49
N LEU A 163 -8.84 1.39 -3.84
CA LEU A 163 -10.15 1.48 -3.18
C LEU A 163 -10.14 2.44 -1.99
N ALA A 164 -9.07 2.46 -1.19
CA ALA A 164 -8.87 3.44 -0.12
C ALA A 164 -8.93 4.86 -0.66
N GLY A 165 -8.22 5.11 -1.77
CA GLY A 165 -8.24 6.38 -2.50
C GLY A 165 -9.62 6.74 -3.07
N GLN A 166 -10.37 5.77 -3.60
CA GLN A 166 -11.73 6.01 -4.10
C GLN A 166 -12.71 6.36 -2.98
N LEU A 167 -12.65 5.66 -1.84
CA LEU A 167 -13.53 5.92 -0.72
C LEU A 167 -13.29 7.31 -0.14
N VAL A 168 -12.04 7.64 0.17
CA VAL A 168 -11.71 8.96 0.76
C VAL A 168 -12.05 10.11 -0.19
N ARG A 169 -11.82 9.97 -1.50
CA ARG A 169 -12.23 10.96 -2.51
C ARG A 169 -13.74 11.10 -2.63
N SER A 170 -14.49 10.00 -2.63
CA SER A 170 -15.96 10.04 -2.65
C SER A 170 -16.51 10.80 -1.43
N LEU A 171 -15.92 10.61 -0.24
CA LEU A 171 -16.31 11.34 0.95
C LEU A 171 -15.97 12.84 0.85
N GLU A 172 -14.78 13.17 0.34
CA GLU A 172 -14.31 14.55 0.14
C GLU A 172 -15.23 15.31 -0.83
N GLU A 173 -15.48 14.76 -2.02
CA GLU A 173 -16.32 15.37 -3.05
C GLU A 173 -17.77 15.59 -2.57
N ARG A 174 -18.31 14.66 -1.77
CA ARG A 174 -19.71 14.70 -1.30
C ARG A 174 -19.93 15.52 -0.05
N GLN A 175 -18.88 15.75 0.73
CA GLN A 175 -18.90 16.50 1.99
C GLN A 175 -17.63 17.34 2.14
N PRO A 176 -17.49 18.44 1.37
CA PRO A 176 -16.34 19.34 1.46
C PRO A 176 -16.11 19.90 2.88
N ASP A 177 -17.17 20.01 3.68
CA ASP A 177 -17.11 20.46 5.09
C ASP A 177 -16.30 19.53 6.00
N LEU A 178 -16.03 18.29 5.57
CA LEU A 178 -15.12 17.39 6.27
C LEU A 178 -13.65 17.84 6.19
N ARG A 179 -13.32 18.75 5.26
CA ARG A 179 -11.99 19.32 5.04
C ARG A 179 -10.91 18.24 4.85
N ILE A 180 -11.25 17.18 4.12
CA ILE A 180 -10.30 16.12 3.74
C ILE A 180 -9.29 16.73 2.77
N SER A 181 -8.03 16.75 3.15
CA SER A 181 -6.97 17.35 2.34
C SER A 181 -6.38 16.34 1.34
N PRO A 182 -5.69 16.80 0.27
CA PRO A 182 -4.89 15.91 -0.58
C PRO A 182 -3.84 15.11 0.19
N ARG A 183 -3.31 15.69 1.28
CA ARG A 183 -2.39 15.04 2.22
C ARG A 183 -3.06 13.86 2.92
N ASP A 184 -4.30 14.02 3.40
CA ASP A 184 -5.07 12.94 4.01
C ASP A 184 -5.34 11.80 3.02
N ILE A 185 -5.75 12.15 1.80
CA ILE A 185 -6.00 11.17 0.73
C ILE A 185 -4.75 10.34 0.47
N LEU A 186 -3.59 11.00 0.35
CA LEU A 186 -2.33 10.32 0.06
C LEU A 186 -1.90 9.42 1.23
N CYS A 187 -2.06 9.86 2.48
CA CYS A 187 -1.80 9.04 3.67
C CYS A 187 -2.70 7.80 3.74
N VAL A 188 -4.01 7.96 3.47
CA VAL A 188 -4.97 6.83 3.41
C VAL A 188 -4.59 5.84 2.29
N GLN A 189 -4.14 6.34 1.14
CA GLN A 189 -3.65 5.49 0.05
C GLN A 189 -2.37 4.75 0.44
N ILE A 190 -1.42 5.41 1.11
CA ILE A 190 -0.18 4.77 1.59
C ILE A 190 -0.51 3.70 2.64
N ALA A 191 -1.42 3.97 3.58
CA ALA A 191 -1.87 2.98 4.55
C ALA A 191 -2.50 1.75 3.86
N GLY A 192 -3.39 1.97 2.89
CA GLY A 192 -3.96 0.89 2.09
C GLY A 192 -2.91 0.10 1.29
N LEU A 193 -1.92 0.78 0.73
CA LEU A 193 -0.79 0.16 0.03
C LEU A 193 0.05 -0.70 0.98
N CYS A 194 0.32 -0.21 2.19
CA CYS A 194 1.30 -0.78 3.10
C CYS A 194 0.73 -1.75 4.15
N HIS A 195 -0.60 -1.92 4.23
CA HIS A 195 -1.24 -2.71 5.30
C HIS A 195 -0.74 -4.16 5.40
N ASP A 196 -0.34 -4.73 4.26
CA ASP A 196 0.09 -6.12 4.12
C ASP A 196 1.61 -6.30 4.00
N LEU A 197 2.39 -5.22 4.20
CA LEU A 197 3.85 -5.28 4.14
C LEU A 197 4.45 -6.26 5.14
N GLY A 198 3.75 -6.71 6.17
CA GLY A 198 4.26 -7.61 7.19
C GLY A 198 4.04 -9.09 6.94
N HIS A 199 3.32 -9.48 5.88
CA HIS A 199 3.04 -10.89 5.62
C HIS A 199 4.29 -11.73 5.36
N GLY A 200 4.34 -12.92 5.96
CA GLY A 200 5.42 -13.88 5.73
C GLY A 200 5.10 -14.86 4.60
N PRO A 201 6.00 -15.84 4.35
CA PRO A 201 5.77 -16.89 3.36
C PRO A 201 4.43 -17.61 3.57
N PHE A 202 3.65 -17.77 2.51
CA PHE A 202 2.30 -18.34 2.50
C PHE A 202 1.29 -17.56 3.36
N SER A 203 1.46 -16.24 3.44
CA SER A 203 0.53 -15.30 4.07
C SER A 203 0.15 -15.68 5.51
N HIS A 204 -1.08 -16.15 5.73
CA HIS A 204 -1.61 -16.43 7.07
C HIS A 204 -1.04 -17.70 7.71
N MET A 205 -0.45 -18.59 6.91
CA MET A 205 0.25 -19.75 7.46
C MET A 205 1.42 -19.30 8.37
N PHE A 206 2.13 -18.24 7.97
CA PHE A 206 3.33 -17.82 8.69
C PHE A 206 3.02 -17.25 10.08
N ASP A 207 2.08 -16.30 10.19
CA ASP A 207 1.71 -15.65 11.45
C ASP A 207 0.81 -16.51 12.33
N ARG A 208 -0.08 -17.33 11.75
CA ARG A 208 -1.04 -18.13 12.53
C ARG A 208 -0.58 -19.55 12.84
N MET A 209 0.38 -20.11 12.09
CA MET A 209 0.82 -21.50 12.27
C MET A 209 2.31 -21.62 12.56
N PHE A 210 3.17 -21.04 11.74
CA PHE A 210 4.62 -21.22 11.87
C PHE A 210 5.21 -20.46 13.07
N ILE A 211 5.05 -19.14 13.14
CA ILE A 211 5.63 -18.32 14.22
C ILE A 211 5.14 -18.76 15.60
N PRO A 212 3.85 -19.02 15.85
CA PRO A 212 3.38 -19.48 17.16
C PRO A 212 4.00 -20.82 17.61
N LYS A 213 4.30 -21.72 16.66
CA LYS A 213 4.96 -23.01 16.94
C LYS A 213 6.48 -22.88 17.08
N ALA A 214 7.11 -22.04 16.27
CA ALA A 214 8.56 -21.85 16.27
C ALA A 214 9.02 -20.99 17.47
N ARG A 215 8.17 -20.04 17.88
CA ARG A 215 8.47 -19.06 18.93
C ARG A 215 7.31 -18.90 19.90
N PRO A 216 7.02 -19.95 20.70
CA PRO A 216 5.95 -19.90 21.69
C PRO A 216 6.17 -18.74 22.67
N GLY A 217 5.10 -18.04 23.03
CA GLY A 217 5.12 -16.90 23.95
C GLY A 217 5.45 -15.56 23.29
N ARG A 218 5.84 -15.52 22.00
CA ARG A 218 5.98 -14.25 21.28
C ARG A 218 4.67 -13.88 20.59
N ALA A 219 4.01 -12.83 21.10
CA ALA A 219 2.89 -12.22 20.41
C ALA A 219 3.39 -11.50 19.16
N TRP A 220 3.04 -12.02 17.99
CA TRP A 220 3.41 -11.45 16.69
C TRP A 220 2.21 -11.53 15.76
N GLN A 221 1.96 -10.45 15.04
CA GLN A 221 0.90 -10.36 14.03
C GLN A 221 1.50 -9.67 12.81
N HIS A 222 0.98 -9.99 11.62
CA HIS A 222 1.49 -9.42 10.38
C HIS A 222 1.32 -7.89 10.37
N GLU A 223 0.31 -7.32 11.02
CA GLU A 223 0.11 -5.87 11.11
C GLU A 223 1.27 -5.16 11.82
N HIS A 224 1.79 -5.73 12.91
CA HIS A 224 2.96 -5.17 13.60
C HIS A 224 4.23 -5.26 12.73
N ALA A 225 4.36 -6.34 11.96
CA ALA A 225 5.44 -6.46 10.98
C ALA A 225 5.26 -5.50 9.80
N SER A 226 4.03 -5.15 9.41
CA SER A 226 3.75 -4.14 8.39
C SER A 226 4.26 -2.77 8.84
N LEU A 227 4.08 -2.42 10.12
CA LEU A 227 4.64 -1.18 10.67
C LEU A 227 6.16 -1.17 10.61
N ALA A 228 6.81 -2.22 11.12
CA ALA A 228 8.26 -2.33 11.12
C ALA A 228 8.85 -2.33 9.70
N MET A 229 8.20 -3.03 8.77
CA MET A 229 8.60 -3.06 7.37
C MET A 229 8.37 -1.71 6.69
N PHE A 230 7.31 -0.98 7.04
CA PHE A 230 7.06 0.37 6.54
C PHE A 230 8.12 1.37 7.03
N ASP A 231 8.45 1.37 8.32
CA ASP A 231 9.53 2.20 8.86
C ASP A 231 10.86 1.86 8.17
N HIS A 232 11.18 0.57 8.00
CA HIS A 232 12.37 0.11 7.28
C HIS A 232 12.37 0.55 5.80
N LEU A 233 11.24 0.45 5.11
CA LEU A 233 11.08 0.87 3.72
C LEU A 233 11.35 2.37 3.58
N VAL A 234 10.77 3.20 4.44
CA VAL A 234 10.95 4.66 4.41
C VAL A 234 12.42 5.03 4.66
N GLN A 235 13.04 4.45 5.68
CA GLN A 235 14.42 4.74 6.05
C GLN A 235 15.43 4.24 5.01
N ALA A 236 15.33 2.98 4.61
CA ALA A 236 16.32 2.36 3.71
C ALA A 236 16.34 2.97 2.30
N ASN A 237 15.25 3.61 1.90
CA ASN A 237 15.11 4.22 0.57
C ASN A 237 15.10 5.76 0.62
N GLY A 238 15.38 6.38 1.79
CA GLY A 238 15.44 7.83 1.94
C GLY A 238 14.13 8.56 1.58
N LEU A 239 12.97 7.93 1.86
CA LEU A 239 11.69 8.45 1.40
C LEU A 239 11.13 9.60 2.24
N GLU A 240 11.69 9.89 3.41
CA GLU A 240 11.21 10.98 4.28
C GLU A 240 11.19 12.32 3.54
N GLN A 241 12.33 12.69 2.93
CA GLN A 241 12.43 13.93 2.14
C GLN A 241 11.49 13.91 0.94
N VAL A 242 11.26 12.74 0.33
CA VAL A 242 10.38 12.58 -0.83
C VAL A 242 8.91 12.76 -0.41
N MET A 243 8.52 12.23 0.76
CA MET A 243 7.20 12.41 1.35
C MET A 243 6.92 13.88 1.63
N GLU A 244 7.87 14.58 2.28
CA GLU A 244 7.80 16.03 2.51
C GLU A 244 7.71 16.82 1.21
N GLN A 245 8.47 16.42 0.18
CA GLN A 245 8.41 17.03 -1.14
C GLN A 245 7.02 16.90 -1.78
N HIS A 246 6.30 15.83 -1.49
CA HIS A 246 4.93 15.60 -1.95
C HIS A 246 3.85 16.13 -0.99
N GLY A 247 4.24 16.92 0.03
CA GLY A 247 3.31 17.65 0.89
C GLY A 247 2.81 16.87 2.11
N LEU A 248 3.49 15.79 2.50
CA LEU A 248 3.28 15.16 3.81
C LEU A 248 4.05 15.93 4.89
N GLU A 249 3.56 15.90 6.12
CA GLU A 249 4.21 16.50 7.29
C GLU A 249 4.59 15.40 8.28
N LEU A 250 5.89 15.27 8.56
CA LEU A 250 6.46 14.24 9.41
C LEU A 250 6.77 14.81 10.81
N PRO A 251 6.62 14.03 11.90
CA PRO A 251 6.27 12.61 11.95
C PRO A 251 4.75 12.31 11.95
N GLU A 252 3.90 13.33 11.98
CA GLU A 252 2.43 13.19 12.13
C GLU A 252 1.82 12.22 11.10
N ASP A 253 2.21 12.33 9.83
CA ASP A 253 1.69 11.45 8.78
C ASP A 253 2.21 10.02 8.85
N LEU A 254 3.43 9.80 9.37
CA LEU A 254 3.93 8.45 9.61
C LEU A 254 3.11 7.78 10.70
N ASP A 255 2.80 8.50 11.78
CA ASP A 255 1.94 7.98 12.84
C ASP A 255 0.53 7.69 12.30
N PHE A 256 -0.05 8.61 11.51
CA PHE A 256 -1.37 8.40 10.92
C PHE A 256 -1.44 7.18 9.99
N ILE A 257 -0.42 6.97 9.14
CA ILE A 257 -0.34 5.80 8.26
C ILE A 257 -0.25 4.52 9.09
N LYS A 258 0.63 4.48 10.10
CA LYS A 258 0.83 3.30 10.94
C LYS A 258 -0.41 2.96 11.78
N GLU A 259 -1.09 3.98 12.30
CA GLU A 259 -2.32 3.83 13.07
C GLU A 259 -3.49 3.27 12.24
N GLN A 260 -3.56 3.60 10.96
CA GLN A 260 -4.57 3.02 10.06
C GLN A 260 -4.33 1.52 9.77
N ILE A 261 -3.10 1.04 9.89
CA ILE A 261 -2.73 -0.36 9.65
C ILE A 261 -2.95 -1.19 10.91
N ALA A 262 -2.37 -0.77 12.04
CA ALA A 262 -2.35 -1.57 13.27
C ALA A 262 -3.41 -1.16 14.30
N GLY A 263 -4.01 0.02 14.17
CA GLY A 263 -4.77 0.68 15.24
C GLY A 263 -3.86 1.56 16.12
N PRO A 264 -4.35 2.00 17.31
CA PRO A 264 -3.61 2.89 18.20
C PRO A 264 -2.20 2.36 18.54
N LEU A 265 -1.16 3.18 18.38
CA LEU A 265 0.24 2.76 18.57
C LEU A 265 0.64 2.64 20.05
N ASN A 266 -0.03 3.36 20.93
CA ASN A 266 0.18 3.29 22.37
C ASN A 266 -0.81 2.28 22.99
N ASN A 267 -0.36 1.05 23.26
CA ASN A 267 -1.13 0.04 24.01
C ASN A 267 -1.25 0.34 25.52
N GLY A 268 -0.67 1.45 26.00
CA GLY A 268 -0.69 1.85 27.41
C GLY A 268 -1.80 2.84 27.70
N ALA A 269 -2.87 2.37 28.33
CA ALA A 269 -3.89 3.17 29.01
C ALA A 269 -4.43 4.36 28.20
N SER A 270 -5.26 4.09 27.19
CA SER A 270 -6.36 5.02 26.93
C SER A 270 -7.20 5.06 28.20
N HIS A 271 -6.97 6.07 29.05
CA HIS A 271 -7.90 6.41 30.11
C HIS A 271 -9.30 6.48 29.48
N HIS A 272 -10.28 5.76 30.06
CA HIS A 272 -11.63 5.67 29.51
C HIS A 272 -12.13 7.05 29.06
N GLY A 273 -12.36 7.21 27.74
CA GLY A 273 -12.88 8.44 27.13
C GLY A 273 -11.86 9.36 26.43
N GLN A 274 -10.57 9.05 26.41
CA GLN A 274 -9.58 9.83 25.63
C GLN A 274 -9.38 9.27 24.21
N TRP A 275 -9.24 10.18 23.25
CA TRP A 275 -8.93 9.87 21.85
C TRP A 275 -7.59 9.10 21.74
N PRO A 276 -7.59 7.87 21.18
CA PRO A 276 -6.44 6.98 21.28
C PRO A 276 -5.39 7.19 20.18
N TYR A 277 -5.69 8.02 19.17
CA TYR A 277 -4.83 8.25 18.01
C TYR A 277 -4.07 9.58 18.12
N LYS A 278 -2.87 9.63 17.56
CA LYS A 278 -2.01 10.81 17.50
C LYS A 278 -1.97 11.43 16.11
N GLY A 279 -2.07 10.60 15.06
CA GLY A 279 -1.84 11.04 13.70
C GLY A 279 -2.91 12.01 13.17
N ARG A 280 -4.15 11.92 13.65
CA ARG A 280 -5.25 12.84 13.33
C ARG A 280 -6.14 13.08 14.54
N SER A 281 -6.86 14.20 14.51
CA SER A 281 -7.79 14.61 15.56
C SER A 281 -9.10 13.80 15.55
N PRO A 282 -9.89 13.80 16.65
CA PRO A 282 -11.21 13.16 16.70
C PRO A 282 -12.16 13.61 15.59
N GLY A 283 -12.03 14.86 15.10
CA GLY A 283 -12.85 15.40 14.02
C GLY A 283 -12.65 14.70 12.67
N GLN A 284 -11.62 13.86 12.55
CA GLN A 284 -11.25 13.06 11.38
C GLN A 284 -11.29 11.55 11.67
N SER A 285 -12.01 11.12 12.72
CA SER A 285 -12.08 9.72 13.16
C SER A 285 -12.48 8.74 12.07
N PHE A 286 -13.36 9.14 11.17
CA PHE A 286 -13.85 8.35 10.04
C PHE A 286 -12.74 7.89 9.08
N LEU A 287 -11.58 8.57 9.02
CA LEU A 287 -10.48 8.15 8.16
C LEU A 287 -9.87 6.82 8.60
N TYR A 288 -9.86 6.53 9.90
CA TYR A 288 -9.37 5.27 10.46
C TYR A 288 -10.29 4.07 10.17
N GLU A 289 -11.48 4.31 9.61
CA GLU A 289 -12.45 3.26 9.24
C GLU A 289 -12.29 2.78 7.79
N ILE A 290 -11.36 3.36 7.03
CA ILE A 290 -11.20 3.10 5.59
C ILE A 290 -10.38 1.83 5.33
N VAL A 291 -9.17 1.75 5.88
CA VAL A 291 -8.18 0.71 5.53
C VAL A 291 -8.38 -0.56 6.34
N ALA A 292 -8.44 -0.46 7.67
CA ALA A 292 -8.61 -1.60 8.57
C ALA A 292 -9.63 -1.28 9.67
N ASN A 293 -10.90 -1.61 9.43
CA ASN A 293 -11.98 -1.30 10.35
C ASN A 293 -12.19 -2.43 11.36
N LYS A 294 -11.46 -2.37 12.47
CA LYS A 294 -11.58 -3.36 13.56
C LYS A 294 -12.90 -3.28 14.34
N LYS A 295 -13.70 -2.21 14.18
CA LYS A 295 -14.98 -2.04 14.92
C LYS A 295 -16.07 -2.96 14.37
N ASN A 296 -16.20 -3.04 13.05
CA ASN A 296 -17.30 -3.76 12.39
C ASN A 296 -16.86 -4.66 11.22
N GLY A 297 -15.58 -4.60 10.80
CA GLY A 297 -15.05 -5.39 9.70
C GLY A 297 -15.55 -4.96 8.32
N ILE A 298 -15.91 -3.69 8.12
CA ILE A 298 -16.26 -3.11 6.82
C ILE A 298 -15.14 -2.15 6.41
N ASP A 299 -14.27 -2.58 5.50
CA ASP A 299 -13.11 -1.83 5.04
C ASP A 299 -12.70 -2.21 3.61
N VAL A 300 -11.85 -1.38 3.00
CA VAL A 300 -11.43 -1.53 1.60
C VAL A 300 -10.50 -2.72 1.36
N ASP A 301 -9.80 -3.20 2.40
CA ASP A 301 -9.05 -4.46 2.38
C ASP A 301 -9.99 -5.62 1.98
N LYS A 302 -11.10 -5.77 2.71
CA LYS A 302 -12.12 -6.79 2.43
C LYS A 302 -12.73 -6.66 1.05
N TRP A 303 -12.97 -5.44 0.60
CA TRP A 303 -13.58 -5.23 -0.70
C TRP A 303 -12.68 -5.69 -1.85
N ASP A 304 -11.37 -5.43 -1.75
CA ASP A 304 -10.41 -5.92 -2.74
C ASP A 304 -10.32 -7.44 -2.68
N TYR A 305 -10.00 -8.03 -1.51
CA TYR A 305 -9.74 -9.46 -1.47
C TYR A 305 -11.00 -10.29 -1.72
N PHE A 306 -12.21 -9.82 -1.35
CA PHE A 306 -13.44 -10.53 -1.76
C PHE A 306 -13.54 -10.57 -3.27
N SER A 307 -13.37 -9.43 -3.95
CA SER A 307 -13.48 -9.37 -5.42
C SER A 307 -12.38 -10.19 -6.11
N ARG A 308 -11.14 -10.07 -5.61
CA ARG A 308 -9.95 -10.71 -6.17
C ARG A 308 -9.93 -12.21 -5.91
N ASP A 309 -10.24 -12.65 -4.70
CA ASP A 309 -10.29 -14.07 -4.38
C ASP A 309 -11.45 -14.74 -5.12
N CYS A 310 -12.62 -14.10 -5.19
CA CYS A 310 -13.73 -14.57 -6.02
C CYS A 310 -13.31 -14.80 -7.47
N TYR A 311 -12.63 -13.82 -8.09
CA TYR A 311 -12.13 -13.92 -9.45
C TYR A 311 -11.20 -15.13 -9.64
N HIS A 312 -10.19 -15.28 -8.78
CA HIS A 312 -9.17 -16.34 -8.90
C HIS A 312 -9.68 -17.73 -8.48
N LEU A 313 -10.70 -17.80 -7.61
CA LEU A 313 -11.32 -19.05 -7.15
C LEU A 313 -12.46 -19.50 -8.07
N GLY A 314 -12.90 -18.68 -9.03
CA GLY A 314 -14.07 -18.97 -9.87
C GLY A 314 -15.39 -18.91 -9.09
N ILE A 315 -15.47 -18.03 -8.09
CA ILE A 315 -16.66 -17.78 -7.28
C ILE A 315 -17.23 -16.42 -7.71
N GLN A 316 -18.54 -16.33 -7.93
CA GLN A 316 -19.17 -15.04 -8.23
C GLN A 316 -19.23 -14.17 -6.97
N ASN A 317 -18.66 -12.95 -7.03
CA ASN A 317 -18.84 -11.95 -5.99
C ASN A 317 -20.22 -11.30 -6.14
N ILE A 318 -21.02 -11.34 -5.08
CA ILE A 318 -22.37 -10.74 -5.03
C ILE A 318 -22.38 -9.34 -4.39
N PHE A 319 -21.30 -8.95 -3.70
CA PHE A 319 -21.18 -7.64 -3.09
C PHE A 319 -20.67 -6.59 -4.08
N ASP A 320 -21.39 -5.48 -4.21
CA ASP A 320 -20.99 -4.34 -5.05
C ASP A 320 -20.41 -3.19 -4.22
N HIS A 321 -19.09 -3.12 -4.16
CA HIS A 321 -18.36 -2.03 -3.49
C HIS A 321 -18.55 -0.68 -4.19
N LYS A 322 -18.73 -0.63 -5.52
CA LYS A 322 -18.97 0.63 -6.25
C LYS A 322 -20.29 1.25 -5.86
N ARG A 323 -21.30 0.41 -5.61
CA ARG A 323 -22.57 0.84 -5.03
C ARG A 323 -22.39 1.38 -3.61
N PHE A 324 -21.63 0.69 -2.75
CA PHE A 324 -21.30 1.18 -1.40
C PHE A 324 -20.66 2.57 -1.45
N LEU A 325 -19.62 2.76 -2.28
CA LEU A 325 -18.90 4.03 -2.45
C LEU A 325 -19.83 5.21 -2.79
N LYS A 326 -20.89 4.97 -3.58
CA LYS A 326 -21.86 5.99 -3.97
C LYS A 326 -22.82 6.41 -2.85
N PHE A 327 -23.05 5.54 -1.86
CA PHE A 327 -23.98 5.77 -0.77
C PHE A 327 -23.30 6.01 0.58
N ALA A 328 -21.97 5.95 0.63
CA ALA A 328 -21.18 6.31 1.79
C ALA A 328 -21.25 7.83 2.06
N ARG A 329 -21.43 8.18 3.33
CA ARG A 329 -21.34 9.54 3.89
C ARG A 329 -20.73 9.46 5.29
N VAL A 330 -20.16 10.56 5.77
CA VAL A 330 -19.77 10.70 7.17
C VAL A 330 -20.91 11.34 7.93
N CYS A 331 -21.34 10.71 9.03
CA CYS A 331 -22.37 11.23 9.93
C CYS A 331 -21.81 11.35 11.35
N ASP A 332 -22.33 12.31 12.11
CA ASP A 332 -22.10 12.41 13.55
C ASP A 332 -23.02 11.42 14.27
N VAL A 333 -22.43 10.57 15.10
CA VAL A 333 -23.12 9.62 15.97
C VAL A 333 -22.58 9.83 17.38
N ASN A 334 -23.38 10.48 18.22
CA ASN A 334 -23.04 10.78 19.62
C ASN A 334 -21.73 11.59 19.79
N GLY A 335 -21.46 12.56 18.91
CA GLY A 335 -20.29 13.43 19.00
C GLY A 335 -19.03 12.90 18.32
N GLU A 336 -19.11 11.73 17.67
CA GLU A 336 -18.04 11.13 16.89
C GLU A 336 -18.46 10.94 15.43
N LYS A 337 -17.52 11.06 14.50
CA LYS A 337 -17.80 10.92 13.07
C LYS A 337 -17.53 9.50 12.58
N TYR A 338 -18.52 8.91 11.92
CA TYR A 338 -18.48 7.55 11.40
C TYR A 338 -18.75 7.51 9.90
N ILE A 339 -18.18 6.53 9.21
CA ILE A 339 -18.61 6.20 7.85
C ILE A 339 -19.95 5.47 7.95
N CYS A 340 -21.00 6.11 7.43
CA CYS A 340 -22.34 5.57 7.35
C CYS A 340 -22.73 5.31 5.89
N THR A 341 -23.62 4.35 5.69
CA THR A 341 -24.27 4.13 4.39
C THR A 341 -25.76 4.32 4.52
N ARG A 342 -26.41 4.60 3.39
CA ARG A 342 -27.86 4.78 3.35
C ARG A 342 -28.57 3.49 3.80
N ASP A 343 -29.56 3.61 4.67
CA ASP A 343 -30.36 2.52 5.26
C ASP A 343 -30.79 1.42 4.27
N LYS A 344 -31.30 1.79 3.09
CA LYS A 344 -31.74 0.84 2.05
C LYS A 344 -30.63 -0.01 1.45
N GLU A 345 -29.36 0.31 1.72
CA GLU A 345 -28.18 -0.44 1.28
C GLU A 345 -27.84 -1.60 2.22
N VAL A 346 -28.62 -1.82 3.28
CA VAL A 346 -28.43 -2.94 4.22
C VAL A 346 -28.37 -4.31 3.51
N GLY A 347 -29.12 -4.48 2.40
CA GLY A 347 -29.05 -5.69 1.57
C GLY A 347 -27.65 -5.94 1.01
N ASN A 348 -26.97 -4.90 0.52
CA ASN A 348 -25.60 -5.00 0.00
C ASN A 348 -24.61 -5.40 1.12
N LEU A 349 -24.85 -4.98 2.36
CA LEU A 349 -24.05 -5.41 3.51
C LEU A 349 -24.31 -6.89 3.87
N TYR A 350 -25.55 -7.37 3.78
CA TYR A 350 -25.84 -8.80 3.91
C TYR A 350 -25.09 -9.62 2.85
N ASP A 351 -25.07 -9.15 1.61
CA ASP A 351 -24.30 -9.79 0.53
C ASP A 351 -22.80 -9.84 0.84
N MET A 352 -22.24 -8.76 1.39
CA MET A 352 -20.85 -8.70 1.83
C MET A 352 -20.53 -9.76 2.90
N PHE A 353 -21.33 -9.83 3.97
CA PHE A 353 -21.11 -10.81 5.04
C PHE A 353 -21.39 -12.25 4.61
N HIS A 354 -22.36 -12.45 3.71
CA HIS A 354 -22.58 -13.74 3.07
C HIS A 354 -21.35 -14.14 2.26
N MET A 355 -20.78 -13.20 1.50
CA MET A 355 -19.60 -13.45 0.69
C MET A 355 -18.39 -13.84 1.55
N ARG A 356 -18.17 -13.10 2.64
CA ARG A 356 -17.18 -13.44 3.66
C ARG A 356 -17.33 -14.88 4.14
N ASN A 357 -18.54 -15.26 4.59
CA ASN A 357 -18.79 -16.61 5.09
C ASN A 357 -18.58 -17.68 4.00
N CYS A 358 -19.00 -17.41 2.76
CA CYS A 358 -18.82 -18.30 1.63
C CYS A 358 -17.34 -18.56 1.33
N LEU A 359 -16.51 -17.50 1.24
CA LEU A 359 -15.06 -17.61 1.02
C LEU A 359 -14.37 -18.35 2.17
N HIS A 360 -14.73 -18.03 3.42
CA HIS A 360 -14.20 -18.73 4.59
C HIS A 360 -14.47 -20.25 4.54
N ARG A 361 -15.71 -20.66 4.27
CA ARG A 361 -16.09 -22.07 4.27
C ARG A 361 -15.55 -22.83 3.06
N ARG A 362 -15.55 -22.22 1.87
CA ARG A 362 -15.20 -22.92 0.62
C ARG A 362 -13.71 -22.92 0.33
N ALA A 363 -12.99 -21.87 0.72
CA ALA A 363 -11.58 -21.69 0.37
C ALA A 363 -10.69 -21.58 1.61
N TYR A 364 -10.88 -20.56 2.45
CA TYR A 364 -9.88 -20.24 3.50
C TYR A 364 -9.75 -21.30 4.58
N GLN A 365 -10.82 -22.05 4.86
CA GLN A 365 -10.82 -23.17 5.81
C GLN A 365 -10.90 -24.52 5.09
N HIS A 366 -10.55 -24.57 3.80
CA HIS A 366 -10.62 -25.80 3.03
C HIS A 366 -9.70 -26.87 3.66
N PRO A 367 -10.21 -28.06 4.01
CA PRO A 367 -9.47 -29.02 4.84
C PRO A 367 -8.15 -29.46 4.20
N VAL A 368 -8.13 -29.66 2.89
CA VAL A 368 -6.90 -30.03 2.16
C VAL A 368 -5.90 -28.86 2.12
N GLY A 369 -6.38 -27.61 2.03
CA GLY A 369 -5.51 -26.43 2.06
C GLY A 369 -4.81 -26.32 3.42
N ASN A 370 -5.58 -26.45 4.50
CA ASN A 370 -5.06 -26.45 5.87
C ASN A 370 -4.09 -27.60 6.13
N ILE A 371 -4.32 -28.80 5.57
CA ILE A 371 -3.37 -29.93 5.66
C ILE A 371 -2.04 -29.58 4.98
N ILE A 372 -2.10 -28.97 3.79
CA ILE A 372 -0.90 -28.56 3.05
C ILE A 372 -0.12 -27.51 3.84
N GLU A 373 -0.79 -26.49 4.35
CA GLU A 373 -0.17 -25.47 5.22
C GLU A 373 0.41 -26.07 6.51
N THR A 374 -0.24 -27.09 7.06
CA THR A 374 0.29 -27.84 8.22
C THR A 374 1.58 -28.56 7.87
N MET A 375 1.64 -29.25 6.72
CA MET A 375 2.84 -29.93 6.24
C MET A 375 3.97 -28.95 5.92
N ILE A 376 3.67 -27.82 5.27
CA ILE A 376 4.66 -26.77 5.00
C ILE A 376 5.19 -26.19 6.31
N THR A 377 4.32 -25.93 7.28
CA THR A 377 4.72 -25.46 8.62
C THR A 377 5.66 -26.46 9.30
N GLU A 378 5.37 -27.75 9.24
CA GLU A 378 6.24 -28.79 9.81
C GLU A 378 7.62 -28.83 9.13
N ALA A 379 7.64 -28.75 7.79
CA ALA A 379 8.89 -28.66 7.04
C ALA A 379 9.70 -27.41 7.44
N PHE A 380 9.06 -26.25 7.61
CA PHE A 380 9.73 -25.02 8.02
C PHE A 380 10.28 -25.12 9.44
N LEU A 381 9.54 -25.74 10.38
CA LEU A 381 10.04 -25.97 11.74
C LEU A 381 11.31 -26.83 11.74
N LYS A 382 11.33 -27.88 10.91
CA LYS A 382 12.51 -28.74 10.76
C LYS A 382 13.67 -28.03 10.04
N ALA A 383 13.37 -27.11 9.13
CA ALA A 383 14.37 -26.35 8.39
C ALA A 383 14.89 -25.09 9.13
N ASP A 384 14.18 -24.60 10.15
CA ASP A 384 14.35 -23.27 10.73
C ASP A 384 15.81 -22.92 11.04
N LYS A 385 16.48 -23.75 11.84
CA LYS A 385 17.88 -23.53 12.28
C LYS A 385 18.93 -23.69 11.17
N HIS A 386 18.56 -24.28 10.05
CA HIS A 386 19.48 -24.61 8.94
C HIS A 386 19.38 -23.59 7.80
N ILE A 387 18.25 -22.89 7.68
CA ILE A 387 18.11 -21.81 6.72
C ILE A 387 18.70 -20.54 7.32
N GLN A 388 19.75 -20.06 6.67
CA GLN A 388 20.45 -18.83 7.02
C GLN A 388 20.04 -17.71 6.06
N ILE A 389 19.58 -16.59 6.63
CA ILE A 389 19.17 -15.37 5.91
C ILE A 389 20.01 -14.22 6.43
N LYS A 390 20.74 -13.54 5.54
CA LYS A 390 21.53 -12.37 5.92
C LYS A 390 20.63 -11.16 6.17
N GLY A 391 20.75 -10.55 7.33
CA GLY A 391 20.10 -9.31 7.71
C GLY A 391 21.10 -8.16 7.92
N SER A 392 20.67 -7.17 8.69
CA SER A 392 21.40 -5.93 8.93
C SER A 392 22.78 -6.18 9.54
N GLY A 393 23.79 -5.43 9.08
CA GLY A 393 25.16 -5.51 9.60
C GLY A 393 25.83 -6.89 9.43
N GLY A 394 25.35 -7.71 8.50
CA GLY A 394 25.85 -9.07 8.28
C GLY A 394 25.36 -10.10 9.29
N LYS A 395 24.44 -9.74 10.19
CA LYS A 395 23.78 -10.68 11.09
C LYS A 395 23.08 -11.76 10.28
N THR A 396 23.11 -13.00 10.77
CA THR A 396 22.41 -14.10 10.13
C THR A 396 21.21 -14.51 10.98
N CYS A 397 20.04 -14.59 10.35
CA CYS A 397 18.77 -14.99 10.97
C CYS A 397 18.28 -16.33 10.42
N SER A 398 17.59 -17.09 11.25
CA SER A 398 16.77 -18.25 10.87
C SER A 398 15.43 -17.81 10.25
N LEU A 399 14.59 -18.77 9.84
CA LEU A 399 13.23 -18.45 9.37
C LEU A 399 12.40 -17.74 10.44
N SER A 400 12.47 -18.24 11.68
CA SER A 400 11.70 -17.77 12.83
C SER A 400 12.23 -16.49 13.47
N THR A 401 13.50 -16.15 13.23
CA THR A 401 14.14 -14.93 13.77
C THR A 401 14.29 -13.82 12.73
N ALA A 402 14.00 -14.10 11.45
CA ALA A 402 13.98 -13.06 10.41
C ALA A 402 12.96 -11.96 10.71
N ILE A 403 11.85 -12.25 11.41
CA ILE A 403 10.86 -11.24 11.83
C ILE A 403 11.45 -10.15 12.75
N ASP A 404 12.63 -10.38 13.33
CA ASP A 404 13.32 -9.44 14.23
C ASP A 404 14.28 -8.49 13.47
N ASP A 405 14.47 -8.68 12.15
CA ASP A 405 15.37 -7.90 11.31
C ASP A 405 14.74 -7.67 9.92
N MET A 406 14.30 -6.44 9.63
CA MET A 406 13.54 -6.17 8.41
C MET A 406 14.36 -6.32 7.12
N GLU A 407 15.69 -6.24 7.17
CA GLU A 407 16.53 -6.52 6.01
C GLU A 407 16.54 -8.02 5.69
N ALA A 408 16.63 -8.88 6.71
CA ALA A 408 16.45 -10.32 6.56
C ALA A 408 15.01 -10.66 6.15
N TYR A 409 14.01 -10.04 6.79
CA TYR A 409 12.60 -10.29 6.52
C TYR A 409 12.19 -9.91 5.10
N THR A 410 12.80 -8.86 4.53
CA THR A 410 12.61 -8.47 3.12
C THR A 410 12.98 -9.61 2.16
N LYS A 411 13.92 -10.49 2.55
CA LYS A 411 14.39 -11.62 1.73
C LYS A 411 13.59 -12.90 1.99
N LEU A 412 12.70 -12.91 3.01
CA LEU A 412 11.90 -14.07 3.39
C LEU A 412 10.55 -14.06 2.66
N THR A 413 10.42 -14.92 1.64
CA THR A 413 9.24 -15.06 0.77
C THR A 413 8.92 -16.54 0.53
N ASP A 414 7.90 -16.86 -0.28
CA ASP A 414 7.52 -18.25 -0.60
C ASP A 414 8.66 -19.05 -1.25
N GLN A 415 9.68 -18.38 -1.80
CA GLN A 415 10.90 -19.01 -2.36
C GLN A 415 11.61 -19.93 -1.36
N VAL A 416 11.41 -19.73 -0.06
CA VAL A 416 11.93 -20.64 0.98
C VAL A 416 11.46 -22.09 0.78
N PHE A 417 10.26 -22.29 0.23
CA PHE A 417 9.74 -23.63 -0.10
C PHE A 417 10.67 -24.34 -1.08
N GLU A 418 10.96 -23.70 -2.22
CA GLU A 418 11.83 -24.27 -3.25
C GLU A 418 13.28 -24.38 -2.78
N ARG A 419 13.75 -23.41 -1.98
CA ARG A 419 15.09 -23.46 -1.37
C ARG A 419 15.27 -24.70 -0.49
N ILE A 420 14.26 -25.08 0.29
CA ILE A 420 14.29 -26.31 1.10
C ILE A 420 14.16 -27.54 0.18
N LEU A 421 13.21 -27.53 -0.76
CA LEU A 421 12.90 -28.64 -1.64
C LEU A 421 14.11 -29.06 -2.51
N HIS A 422 14.89 -28.09 -2.99
CA HIS A 422 16.03 -28.33 -3.89
C HIS A 422 17.39 -28.29 -3.21
N SER A 423 17.46 -28.10 -1.89
CA SER A 423 18.73 -28.14 -1.17
C SER A 423 19.36 -29.53 -1.19
N SER A 424 20.67 -29.61 -1.38
CA SER A 424 21.48 -30.84 -1.21
C SER A 424 21.94 -31.09 0.22
N ALA A 425 21.70 -30.15 1.14
CA ALA A 425 22.11 -30.26 2.54
C ALA A 425 21.44 -31.46 3.22
N SER A 426 22.22 -32.23 3.98
CA SER A 426 21.74 -33.42 4.68
C SER A 426 20.83 -33.04 5.86
N GLU A 427 21.09 -31.90 6.49
CA GLU A 427 20.32 -31.38 7.62
C GLU A 427 18.88 -30.99 7.22
N LEU A 428 18.65 -30.72 5.93
CA LEU A 428 17.33 -30.39 5.39
C LEU A 428 16.58 -31.62 4.84
N ALA A 429 17.13 -32.84 4.99
CA ALA A 429 16.54 -34.04 4.38
C ALA A 429 15.09 -34.31 4.83
N GLU A 430 14.80 -34.19 6.13
CA GLU A 430 13.43 -34.40 6.63
C GLU A 430 12.45 -33.34 6.11
N ALA A 431 12.84 -32.06 6.19
CA ALA A 431 12.03 -30.96 5.69
C ALA A 431 11.76 -31.12 4.18
N ARG A 432 12.81 -31.43 3.41
CA ARG A 432 12.73 -31.72 1.97
C ARG A 432 11.80 -32.89 1.67
N GLN A 433 11.83 -33.96 2.47
CA GLN A 433 10.95 -35.11 2.27
C GLN A 433 9.47 -34.75 2.48
N ILE A 434 9.16 -33.89 3.47
CA ILE A 434 7.79 -33.41 3.69
C ILE A 434 7.31 -32.55 2.52
N LEU A 435 8.13 -31.60 2.05
CA LEU A 435 7.78 -30.77 0.89
C LEU A 435 7.62 -31.60 -0.38
N HIS A 436 8.48 -32.60 -0.59
CA HIS A 436 8.34 -33.56 -1.69
C HIS A 436 7.03 -34.34 -1.58
N ASN A 437 6.57 -34.67 -0.37
CA ASN A 437 5.27 -35.30 -0.17
C ASN A 437 4.11 -34.37 -0.55
N VAL A 438 4.21 -33.06 -0.27
CA VAL A 438 3.24 -32.07 -0.74
C VAL A 438 3.18 -32.04 -2.27
N VAL A 439 4.33 -31.92 -2.93
CA VAL A 439 4.45 -31.87 -4.40
C VAL A 439 3.90 -33.14 -5.07
N CYS A 440 4.24 -34.33 -4.53
CA CYS A 440 3.74 -35.61 -5.05
C CYS A 440 2.35 -36.01 -4.52
N ARG A 441 1.61 -35.08 -3.90
CA ARG A 441 0.27 -35.29 -3.36
C ARG A 441 0.14 -36.44 -2.35
N ARG A 442 1.23 -36.78 -1.66
CA ARG A 442 1.28 -37.71 -0.53
C ARG A 442 0.98 -36.98 0.78
N LEU A 443 -0.22 -36.41 0.87
CA LEU A 443 -0.65 -35.58 1.99
C LEU A 443 -1.07 -36.43 3.22
N TYR A 444 -1.07 -35.80 4.39
CA TYR A 444 -1.71 -36.38 5.58
C TYR A 444 -3.18 -36.67 5.32
N LYS A 445 -3.69 -37.77 5.89
CA LYS A 445 -5.06 -38.21 5.69
C LYS A 445 -6.00 -37.45 6.61
N TYR A 446 -7.01 -36.84 6.02
CA TYR A 446 -8.11 -36.22 6.74
C TYR A 446 -9.03 -37.30 7.32
N LEU A 447 -9.15 -37.36 8.64
CA LEU A 447 -9.98 -38.36 9.32
C LEU A 447 -11.46 -37.92 9.40
N GLY A 448 -11.70 -36.62 9.60
CA GLY A 448 -13.05 -36.07 9.74
C GLY A 448 -13.04 -34.70 10.41
N GLN A 449 -14.23 -34.11 10.59
CA GLN A 449 -14.47 -32.88 11.33
C GLN A 449 -15.60 -33.12 12.33
N THR A 450 -15.45 -32.55 13.52
CA THR A 450 -16.46 -32.56 14.58
C THR A 450 -16.78 -31.13 15.01
N GLN A 451 -17.92 -30.95 15.68
CA GLN A 451 -18.30 -29.69 16.34
C GLN A 451 -18.54 -29.99 17.83
N PRO A 452 -18.00 -29.17 18.74
CA PRO A 452 -18.09 -29.38 20.18
C PRO A 452 -19.51 -29.19 20.73
#